data_AF-A0A3L6TSJ3-F1
#
_entry.id   AF-A0A3L6TSJ3-F1
#
_cell.length_a   1.000
_cell.length_b   1.000
_cell.length_c   1.000
_cell.angle_alpha   90.00
_cell.angle_beta   90.00
_cell.angle_gamma   90.00
#
_symmetry.space_group_name_H-M   'P 1'
#
loop_
_entity.id
_entity.type
_entity.pdbx_description
1 polymer ?
#
loop_
_entity_poly.entity_id
_entity_poly.type
_entity_poly.pdbx_seq_one_letter_code
_entity_poly.pdbx_strand_id
1 'polypeptide(L)'
;MSPAAAATDGRIRSYEDFARVHAYLLAAAGVPPSLHERLYRKLADEVFDGGEVFAVESCEGGRQRRFVLASEEPLGKEYDVFLVDHAWSFRLPDALKQASGVRA
;
A
#
# COMPACT_ATOMS: atom_id res chain seq x y z
N MET A 1 -29.45 -25.08 7.54
CA MET A 1 -29.22 -24.21 6.36
C MET A 1 -27.79 -23.69 6.47
N SER A 2 -26.85 -24.25 5.70
CA SER A 2 -25.43 -23.87 5.71
C SER A 2 -25.18 -22.58 4.90
N PRO A 3 -24.28 -21.68 5.32
CA PRO A 3 -24.02 -20.41 4.63
C PRO A 3 -22.95 -20.53 3.52
N ALA A 4 -22.68 -21.74 3.02
CA ALA A 4 -21.58 -22.01 2.08
C ALA A 4 -21.89 -21.66 0.61
N ALA A 5 -22.63 -20.59 0.36
CA ALA A 5 -23.03 -20.19 -0.99
C ALA A 5 -22.95 -18.67 -1.19
N ALA A 6 -21.74 -18.10 -1.18
CA ALA A 6 -21.52 -16.72 -1.62
C ALA A 6 -20.09 -16.41 -2.10
N ALA A 7 -19.34 -17.39 -2.62
CA ALA A 7 -18.03 -17.12 -3.22
C ALA A 7 -17.83 -17.93 -4.51
N THR A 8 -18.42 -17.46 -5.61
CA THR A 8 -18.38 -18.15 -6.91
C THR A 8 -17.57 -17.42 -7.98
N ASP A 9 -16.80 -16.38 -7.65
CA ASP A 9 -15.97 -15.65 -8.63
C ASP A 9 -14.55 -15.31 -8.13
N GLY A 10 -14.16 -15.71 -6.91
CA GLY A 10 -12.84 -15.42 -6.32
C GLY A 10 -12.54 -13.92 -6.09
N ARG A 11 -13.39 -13.01 -6.56
CA ARG A 11 -13.24 -11.56 -6.39
C ARG A 11 -13.67 -11.12 -4.99
N ILE A 12 -12.82 -10.34 -4.36
CA ILE A 12 -13.09 -9.65 -3.10
C ILE A 12 -13.93 -8.42 -3.40
N ARG A 13 -15.11 -8.29 -2.78
CA ARG A 13 -16.06 -7.18 -3.06
C ARG A 13 -16.43 -6.37 -1.83
N SER A 14 -16.07 -6.83 -0.65
CA SER A 14 -16.31 -6.14 0.61
C SER A 14 -15.11 -6.26 1.53
N TYR A 15 -15.11 -5.44 2.58
CA TYR A 15 -14.13 -5.53 3.65
C TYR A 15 -14.17 -6.91 4.34
N GLU A 16 -15.36 -7.48 4.57
CA GLU A 16 -15.50 -8.80 5.20
C GLU A 16 -14.87 -9.90 4.34
N ASP A 17 -15.05 -9.85 3.01
CA ASP A 17 -14.38 -10.77 2.10
C ASP A 17 -12.85 -10.59 2.17
N PHE A 18 -12.38 -9.34 2.17
CA PHE A 18 -10.96 -9.01 2.27
C PHE A 18 -10.34 -9.55 3.56
N ALA A 19 -10.94 -9.25 4.70
CA ALA A 19 -10.46 -9.66 6.02
C ALA A 19 -10.47 -11.19 6.16
N ARG A 20 -11.49 -11.87 5.64
CA ARG A 20 -11.57 -13.33 5.64
C ARG A 20 -10.50 -13.97 4.76
N VAL A 21 -10.35 -13.50 3.52
CA VAL A 21 -9.40 -14.07 2.55
C VAL A 21 -7.95 -13.82 2.96
N HIS A 22 -7.65 -12.65 3.53
CA HIS A 22 -6.29 -12.23 3.88
C HIS A 22 -5.95 -12.35 5.38
N ALA A 23 -6.78 -13.01 6.20
CA ALA A 23 -6.61 -13.06 7.65
C ALA A 23 -5.18 -13.43 8.10
N TYR A 24 -4.59 -14.47 7.48
CA TYR A 24 -3.22 -14.90 7.78
C TYR A 24 -2.16 -13.88 7.38
N LEU A 25 -2.34 -13.21 6.24
CA LEU A 25 -1.40 -12.20 5.75
C LEU A 25 -1.45 -10.93 6.60
N LEU A 26 -2.65 -10.50 6.99
CA LEU A 26 -2.83 -9.36 7.89
C LEU A 26 -2.18 -9.60 9.26
N ALA A 27 -2.32 -10.82 9.80
CA ALA A 27 -1.66 -11.23 11.04
C ALA A 27 -0.13 -11.29 10.90
N ALA A 28 0.38 -11.92 9.84
CA ALA A 28 1.81 -12.06 9.60
C ALA A 28 2.51 -10.71 9.32
N ALA A 29 1.81 -9.77 8.67
CA ALA A 29 2.30 -8.41 8.42
C ALA A 29 2.28 -7.52 9.68
N GLY A 30 1.65 -7.96 10.77
CA GLY A 30 1.56 -7.19 12.01
C GLY A 30 0.72 -5.91 11.88
N VAL A 31 -0.17 -5.83 10.88
CA VAL A 31 -1.03 -4.66 10.70
C VAL A 31 -2.09 -4.66 11.81
N PRO A 32 -2.22 -3.59 12.62
CA PRO A 32 -3.25 -3.47 13.64
C PRO A 32 -4.66 -3.68 13.06
N PRO A 33 -5.56 -4.44 13.73
CA PRO A 33 -6.93 -4.67 13.25
C PRO A 33 -7.72 -3.39 12.98
N SER A 34 -7.47 -2.31 13.74
CA SER A 34 -8.09 -1.00 13.54
C SER A 34 -7.74 -0.35 12.19
N LEU A 35 -6.67 -0.80 11.53
CA LEU A 35 -6.23 -0.30 10.22
C LEU A 35 -6.64 -1.19 9.05
N HIS A 36 -7.21 -2.37 9.28
CA HIS A 36 -7.53 -3.33 8.21
C HIS A 36 -8.57 -2.75 7.23
N GLU A 37 -9.59 -2.06 7.73
CA GLU A 37 -10.60 -1.46 6.87
C GLU A 37 -10.04 -0.28 6.06
N ARG A 38 -9.15 0.53 6.66
CA ARG A 38 -8.46 1.61 5.95
C ARG A 38 -7.55 1.05 4.85
N LEU A 39 -6.80 0.00 5.15
CA LEU A 39 -5.97 -0.71 4.18
C LEU A 39 -6.82 -1.25 3.02
N TYR A 40 -7.95 -1.90 3.33
CA TYR A 40 -8.88 -2.41 2.31
C TYR A 40 -9.35 -1.29 1.37
N ARG A 41 -9.84 -0.17 1.92
CA ARG A 41 -10.31 0.96 1.10
C ARG A 41 -9.22 1.49 0.18
N LYS A 42 -8.00 1.70 0.72
CA LYS A 42 -6.86 2.16 -0.09
C LYS A 42 -6.50 1.18 -1.20
N LEU A 43 -6.55 -0.13 -0.95
CA LEU A 43 -6.28 -1.15 -1.98
C LEU A 43 -7.41 -1.23 -3.01
N ALA A 44 -8.67 -1.12 -2.58
CA ALA A 44 -9.83 -1.17 -3.46
C ALA A 44 -9.94 0.06 -4.37
N ASP A 45 -9.57 1.23 -3.84
CA ASP A 45 -9.61 2.52 -4.54
C ASP A 45 -8.26 2.89 -5.18
N GLU A 46 -7.25 2.00 -5.13
CA GLU A 46 -5.90 2.22 -5.68
C GLU A 46 -5.23 3.51 -5.17
N VAL A 47 -5.39 3.82 -3.88
CA VAL A 47 -4.82 5.02 -3.23
C VAL A 47 -3.41 4.73 -2.71
N PHE A 48 -2.40 5.16 -3.47
CA PHE A 48 -0.96 5.00 -3.16
C PHE A 48 -0.34 6.28 -2.59
N ASP A 49 -0.63 6.54 -1.32
CA ASP A 49 -0.34 7.81 -0.65
C ASP A 49 1.01 7.89 0.07
N GLY A 50 1.80 6.81 0.08
CA GLY A 50 3.06 6.85 0.82
C GLY A 50 4.03 7.90 0.27
N GLY A 51 3.99 8.21 -1.03
CA GLY A 51 4.93 9.12 -1.68
C GLY A 51 4.76 10.57 -1.24
N GLU A 52 3.62 10.90 -0.64
CA GLU A 52 3.33 12.20 -0.05
C GLU A 52 4.02 12.36 1.31
N VAL A 53 4.30 11.24 1.99
CA VAL A 53 4.80 11.22 3.35
C VAL A 53 6.27 10.85 3.42
N PHE A 54 6.73 9.99 2.53
CA PHE A 54 8.08 9.44 2.58
C PHE A 54 8.86 9.66 1.30
N ALA A 55 10.18 9.68 1.41
CA ALA A 55 11.10 9.72 0.29
C ALA A 55 12.12 8.58 0.38
N VAL A 56 12.75 8.28 -0.77
CA VAL A 56 13.82 7.29 -0.87
C VAL A 56 15.13 8.03 -1.14
N GLU A 57 16.07 7.90 -0.21
CA GLU A 57 17.41 8.48 -0.34
C GLU A 57 18.45 7.40 -0.67
N SER A 58 19.46 7.78 -1.45
CA SER A 58 20.61 6.92 -1.71
C SER A 58 21.59 7.02 -0.54
N CYS A 59 22.05 5.87 -0.04
CA CYS A 59 23.11 5.84 0.97
C CYS A 59 24.49 5.93 0.29
N GLU A 60 25.50 6.35 1.06
CA GLU A 60 26.90 6.33 0.62
C GLU A 60 27.28 4.91 0.15
N GLY A 61 27.85 4.80 -1.06
CA GLY A 61 28.17 3.52 -1.69
C GLY A 61 27.08 2.95 -2.61
N GLY A 62 25.96 3.64 -2.81
CA GLY A 62 25.02 3.46 -3.94
C GLY A 62 24.20 2.17 -3.99
N ARG A 63 24.54 1.16 -3.15
CA ARG A 63 23.83 -0.13 -3.08
C ARG A 63 22.70 -0.16 -2.06
N GLN A 64 22.69 0.78 -1.13
CA GLN A 64 21.67 0.87 -0.08
C GLN A 64 20.79 2.10 -0.31
N ARG A 65 19.51 1.96 0.04
CA ARG A 65 18.51 3.01 0.00
C ARG A 65 17.88 3.13 1.38
N ARG A 66 17.60 4.36 1.80
CA ARG A 66 16.92 4.66 3.06
C ARG A 66 15.54 5.22 2.74
N PHE A 67 14.55 4.77 3.50
CA PHE A 67 13.24 5.40 3.53
C PHE A 67 13.26 6.48 4.61
N VAL A 68 12.96 7.71 4.24
CA VAL A 68 12.96 8.86 5.15
C VAL A 68 11.56 9.48 5.19
N LEU A 69 11.18 10.00 6.37
CA LEU A 69 10.00 10.84 6.49
C LEU A 69 10.29 12.18 5.80
N ALA A 70 9.50 12.51 4.79
CA ALA A 70 9.65 13.72 3.97
C ALA A 70 8.49 14.71 4.13
N SER A 71 7.44 14.34 4.86
CA SER A 71 6.33 15.23 5.22
C SER A 71 6.78 16.38 6.10
N GLU A 72 6.31 17.60 5.80
CA GLU A 72 6.44 18.77 6.68
C GLU A 72 5.49 18.69 7.88
N GLU A 73 4.36 18.00 7.71
CA GLU A 73 3.41 17.75 8.78
C GLU A 73 3.86 16.56 9.63
N PRO A 74 3.82 16.68 10.97
CA PRO A 74 4.19 15.58 11.86
C PRO A 74 3.21 14.42 11.71
N LEU A 75 3.75 13.19 11.71
CA LEU A 75 2.92 12.00 11.81
C LEU A 75 2.13 12.03 13.12
N GLY A 76 0.84 11.68 13.02
CA GLY A 76 -0.01 11.49 14.18
C GLY A 76 0.58 10.48 15.17
N LYS A 77 0.23 10.62 16.45
CA LYS A 77 0.68 9.70 17.50
C LYS A 77 0.13 8.27 17.33
N GLU A 78 -0.99 8.15 16.62
CA GLU A 78 -1.65 6.88 16.33
C GLU A 78 -1.03 6.19 15.11
N TYR A 79 -1.17 4.87 15.05
CA TYR A 79 -0.70 4.07 13.92
C TYR A 79 -1.44 4.45 12.63
N ASP A 80 -0.72 4.45 11.50
CA ASP A 80 -1.29 4.63 10.16
C ASP A 80 -0.71 3.60 9.16
N VAL A 81 -1.37 3.42 8.02
CA VAL A 81 -0.98 2.54 6.92
C VAL A 81 -0.84 3.36 5.66
N PHE A 82 0.30 3.26 4.98
CA PHE A 82 0.57 3.98 3.73
C PHE A 82 0.87 2.98 2.62
N LEU A 83 0.29 3.20 1.44
CA LEU A 83 0.51 2.32 0.30
C LEU A 83 1.57 2.88 -0.64
N VAL A 84 2.45 1.99 -1.08
CA VAL A 84 3.49 2.28 -2.06
C VAL A 84 3.25 1.38 -3.27
N ASP A 85 3.28 1.92 -4.48
CA ASP A 85 3.26 1.09 -5.68
C ASP A 85 4.68 0.61 -6.05
N HIS A 86 4.75 -0.48 -6.80
CA HIS A 86 5.97 -1.05 -7.36
C HIS A 86 6.83 0.00 -8.06
N ALA A 87 6.23 0.95 -8.80
CA ALA A 87 6.92 2.00 -9.54
C ALA A 87 7.83 2.86 -8.66
N TRP A 88 7.49 3.04 -7.38
CA TRP A 88 8.28 3.84 -6.45
C TRP A 88 9.60 3.18 -6.05
N SER A 89 9.71 1.86 -6.18
CA SER A 89 10.96 1.13 -5.95
C SER A 89 11.87 1.05 -7.18
N PHE A 90 11.37 1.44 -8.37
CA PHE A 90 12.11 1.39 -9.64
C PHE A 90 12.83 2.71 -9.96
N ARG A 91 13.82 2.59 -10.84
CA ARG A 91 14.94 3.52 -11.02
C ARG A 91 14.48 4.94 -11.41
N LEU A 92 14.89 5.96 -10.65
CA LEU A 92 14.65 7.39 -10.95
C LEU A 92 14.96 7.82 -12.40
N PRO A 93 15.99 7.29 -13.10
CA PRO A 93 16.24 7.64 -14.50
C PRO A 93 15.13 7.25 -15.50
N ASP A 94 14.27 6.27 -15.16
CA ASP A 94 13.30 5.69 -16.07
C ASP A 94 11.84 6.11 -15.77
N ALA A 95 11.54 6.50 -14.52
CA ALA A 95 10.19 6.88 -14.09
C ALA A 95 9.63 8.10 -14.87
N LEU A 96 10.47 9.11 -15.15
CA LEU A 96 10.05 10.33 -15.84
C LEU A 96 9.73 10.10 -17.33
N LYS A 97 10.41 9.13 -17.97
CA LYS A 97 10.17 8.77 -19.38
C LYS A 97 8.87 7.99 -19.57
N GLN A 98 8.41 7.25 -18.57
CA GLN A 98 7.17 6.47 -18.65
C GLN A 98 5.94 7.28 -18.26
N ALA A 99 6.04 8.18 -17.28
CA ALA A 99 4.94 9.08 -16.90
C ALA A 99 4.61 10.13 -17.99
N SER A 100 5.58 10.48 -18.84
CA SER A 100 5.38 11.43 -19.95
C SER A 100 4.76 10.81 -21.21
N GLY A 101 4.61 9.48 -21.24
CA GLY A 101 4.15 8.71 -22.42
C GLY A 101 2.68 8.29 -22.37
N VAL A 102 2.00 8.44 -21.24
CA VAL A 102 0.56 8.14 -21.13
C VAL A 102 -0.22 9.43 -21.25
N ARG A 103 -0.49 9.82 -22.51
CA ARG A 103 -1.73 10.55 -22.80
C ARG A 103 -2.84 9.51 -22.86
N ALA A 104 -3.79 9.62 -21.94
CA ALA A 104 -5.18 9.23 -22.15
C ALA A 104 -6.03 10.43 -21.77
#